data_AF-A0A966PQX2-F1
#
_entry.id   AF-A0A966PQX2-F1
#
_cell.length_a   1.000
_cell.length_b   1.000
_cell.length_c   1.000
_cell.angle_alpha   90.00
_cell.angle_beta   90.00
_cell.angle_gamma   90.00
#
_symmetry.space_group_name_H-M   'P 1'
#
loop_
_entity.id
_entity.type
_entity.pdbx_description
1 polymer ?
#
loop_
_entity_poly.entity_id
_entity_poly.type
_entity_poly.pdbx_seq_one_letter_code
_entity_poly.pdbx_strand_id
1 'polypeptide(L)'
;MADVVRAIESGVDERAVMVGDRPSTDGAFATTLGCRYALVRSGVTAAHLSIADDPAWFDGSTPWLDVADLEAVARVVLSQDF
;
A
#
# COMPACT_ATOMS: atom_id res chain seq x y z
N MET A 1 -7.56 14.10 -4.57
CA MET A 1 -6.44 13.35 -5.18
C MET A 1 -6.93 12.15 -6.00
N ALA A 2 -7.82 11.30 -5.47
CA ALA A 2 -8.31 10.11 -6.19
C ALA A 2 -8.96 10.43 -7.55
N ASP A 3 -9.75 11.50 -7.61
CA ASP A 3 -10.40 11.91 -8.86
C ASP A 3 -9.39 12.34 -9.92
N VAL A 4 -8.27 12.95 -9.50
CA VAL A 4 -7.17 13.31 -10.41
C VAL A 4 -6.52 12.05 -10.97
N VAL A 5 -6.22 11.06 -10.12
CA VAL A 5 -5.64 9.79 -10.58
C VAL A 5 -6.59 9.08 -11.54
N ARG A 6 -7.88 8.99 -11.23
CA ARG A 6 -8.87 8.37 -12.12
C ARG A 6 -9.01 9.09 -13.46
N ALA A 7 -8.81 10.41 -13.48
CA ALA A 7 -8.85 11.19 -14.72
C ALA A 7 -7.62 10.95 -15.61
N ILE A 8 -6.46 10.58 -15.02
CA ILE A 8 -5.21 10.35 -15.76
C ILE A 8 -5.03 8.87 -16.10
N GLU A 9 -5.35 7.99 -15.16
CA GLU A 9 -5.19 6.54 -15.25
C GLU A 9 -6.54 5.86 -15.01
N SER A 10 -7.26 5.56 -16.11
CA SER A 10 -8.58 4.95 -16.06
C SER A 10 -8.58 3.46 -15.65
N GLY A 11 -7.40 2.83 -15.56
CA GLY A 11 -7.23 1.40 -15.33
C GLY A 11 -6.86 1.00 -13.90
N VAL A 12 -6.93 1.91 -12.92
CA VAL A 12 -6.62 1.58 -11.53
C VAL A 12 -7.75 0.74 -10.94
N ASP A 13 -7.45 -0.55 -10.71
CA ASP A 13 -8.31 -1.53 -10.08
C ASP A 13 -7.51 -2.42 -9.10
N GLU A 14 -8.05 -3.57 -8.70
CA GLU A 14 -7.40 -4.52 -7.78
C GLU A 14 -6.08 -5.13 -8.29
N ARG A 15 -5.76 -4.97 -9.58
CA ARG A 15 -4.48 -5.38 -10.18
C ARG A 15 -3.42 -4.28 -10.09
N ALA A 16 -3.81 -3.06 -9.74
CA ALA A 16 -2.84 -2.02 -9.38
C ALA A 16 -2.39 -2.20 -7.93
N VAL A 17 -1.15 -1.79 -7.64
CA VAL A 17 -0.58 -1.78 -6.29
C VAL A 17 -0.15 -0.36 -5.94
N MET A 18 -0.78 0.22 -4.93
CA MET A 18 -0.27 1.40 -4.23
C MET A 18 0.88 0.96 -3.33
N VAL A 19 2.07 1.50 -3.57
CA VAL A 19 3.24 1.26 -2.71
C VAL A 19 3.48 2.51 -1.89
N GLY A 20 3.54 2.37 -0.56
CA GLY A 20 3.73 3.50 0.33
C GLY A 20 4.19 3.07 1.71
N ASP A 21 4.49 4.04 2.56
CA ASP A 21 5.12 3.84 3.87
C ASP A 21 4.23 4.27 5.03
N ARG A 22 3.03 4.80 4.75
CA ARG A 22 2.12 5.30 5.77
C ARG A 22 0.67 4.84 5.52
N PRO A 23 0.11 3.99 6.42
CA PRO A 23 -1.26 3.48 6.28
C PRO A 23 -2.32 4.58 6.18
N SER A 24 -2.25 5.62 7.01
CA SER A 24 -3.24 6.70 7.04
C SER A 24 -3.25 7.58 5.76
N THR A 25 -2.26 7.44 4.88
CA THR A 25 -2.21 8.16 3.60
C THR A 25 -2.22 7.20 2.43
N ASP A 26 -1.20 6.37 2.27
CA ASP A 26 -1.07 5.49 1.10
C ASP A 26 -2.07 4.34 1.18
N GLY A 27 -2.26 3.77 2.37
CA GLY A 27 -3.28 2.74 2.62
C GLY A 27 -4.69 3.27 2.39
N ALA A 28 -5.03 4.39 3.02
CA ALA A 28 -6.33 5.06 2.83
C ALA A 28 -6.56 5.45 1.35
N PHE A 29 -5.49 5.85 0.64
CA PHE A 29 -5.59 6.19 -0.77
C PHE A 29 -5.78 4.95 -1.66
N ALA A 30 -5.10 3.85 -1.36
CA ALA A 30 -5.30 2.56 -2.01
C ALA A 30 -6.75 2.07 -1.86
N THR A 31 -7.29 2.12 -0.64
CA THR A 31 -8.70 1.80 -0.37
C THR A 31 -9.63 2.71 -1.16
N THR A 32 -9.34 4.01 -1.18
CA THR A 32 -10.15 4.98 -1.95
C THR A 32 -10.14 4.67 -3.44
N LEU A 33 -8.99 4.28 -4.00
CA LEU A 33 -8.84 3.92 -5.42
C LEU A 33 -9.38 2.53 -5.76
N GLY A 34 -9.51 1.64 -4.77
CA GLY A 34 -9.91 0.25 -4.97
C GLY A 34 -8.77 -0.66 -5.43
N CYS A 35 -7.52 -0.31 -5.12
CA CYS A 35 -6.33 -1.08 -5.49
C CYS A 35 -5.66 -1.74 -4.27
N ARG A 36 -4.70 -2.63 -4.50
CA ARG A 36 -3.93 -3.27 -3.42
C ARG A 36 -2.99 -2.27 -2.77
N TYR A 37 -2.70 -2.47 -1.48
CA TYR A 37 -1.71 -1.68 -0.74
C TYR A 37 -0.50 -2.52 -0.35
N ALA A 38 0.69 -2.09 -0.72
CA ALA A 38 1.97 -2.62 -0.24
C ALA A 38 2.63 -1.60 0.70
N LEU A 39 2.79 -1.97 1.97
CA LEU A 39 3.50 -1.20 2.98
C LEU A 39 5.01 -1.51 2.90
N VAL A 40 5.83 -0.47 2.73
CA VAL A 40 7.29 -0.55 2.88
C VAL A 40 7.72 0.02 4.22
N ARG A 41 8.55 -0.72 4.95
CA ARG A 41 9.03 -0.36 6.31
C ARG A 41 10.26 0.56 6.32
N SER A 42 10.79 0.90 5.14
CA SER A 42 11.94 1.79 4.96
C SER A 42 11.62 3.27 5.16
N GLY A 43 10.35 3.63 5.38
CA GLY A 43 9.87 5.00 5.50
C GLY A 43 9.22 5.32 6.86
N VAL A 44 8.07 5.99 6.83
CA VAL A 44 7.36 6.54 8.00
C VAL A 44 6.92 5.47 9.01
N THR A 45 6.34 4.37 8.54
CA THR A 45 5.90 3.29 9.44
C THR A 45 7.07 2.40 9.82
N ALA A 46 7.56 2.57 11.05
CA ALA A 46 8.69 1.82 11.58
C ALA A 46 8.45 0.31 11.58
N ALA A 47 9.51 -0.48 11.38
CA ALA A 47 9.46 -1.94 11.29
C ALA A 47 8.94 -2.65 12.56
N HIS A 48 9.04 -2.02 13.73
CA HIS A 48 8.58 -2.59 15.00
C HIS A 48 7.08 -2.38 15.26
N LEU A 49 6.39 -1.57 14.45
CA LEU A 49 4.95 -1.34 14.60
C LEU A 49 4.18 -2.48 13.93
N SER A 50 3.24 -3.08 14.64
CA SER A 50 2.33 -4.07 14.06
C SER A 50 0.89 -3.59 14.16
N ILE A 51 0.03 -4.09 13.27
CA ILE A 51 -1.42 -3.82 13.31
C ILE A 51 -2.01 -4.30 14.66
N ALA A 52 -1.45 -5.37 15.23
CA ALA A 52 -1.92 -5.91 16.50
C ALA A 52 -1.60 -5.00 17.69
N ASP A 53 -0.44 -4.32 17.65
CA ASP A 53 0.03 -3.48 18.75
C ASP A 53 -0.54 -2.05 18.68
N ASP A 54 -0.71 -1.50 17.47
CA ASP A 54 -1.26 -0.16 17.26
C ASP A 54 -2.21 -0.14 16.05
N PRO A 55 -3.45 -0.64 16.18
CA PRO A 55 -4.41 -0.66 15.08
C PRO A 55 -4.81 0.75 14.61
N ALA A 56 -4.69 1.77 15.47
CA ALA A 56 -5.04 3.14 15.13
C ALA A 56 -4.03 3.74 14.14
N TRP A 57 -2.73 3.41 14.27
CA TRP A 57 -1.71 3.80 13.30
C TRP A 57 -2.02 3.32 11.87
N PHE A 58 -2.65 2.15 11.76
CA PHE A 58 -3.00 1.56 10.48
C PHE A 58 -4.30 2.09 9.87
N ASP A 59 -5.09 2.85 10.63
CA ASP A 59 -6.32 3.51 10.15
C ASP A 59 -7.26 2.57 9.36
N GLY A 60 -7.39 1.32 9.84
CA GLY A 60 -8.19 0.28 9.18
C GLY A 60 -7.63 -0.26 7.86
N SER A 61 -6.47 0.24 7.39
CA SER A 61 -5.79 -0.27 6.21
C SER A 61 -5.10 -1.60 6.52
N THR A 62 -5.41 -2.63 5.74
CA THR A 62 -4.72 -3.92 5.78
C THR A 62 -3.81 -4.02 4.55
N PRO A 63 -2.48 -3.97 4.70
CA PRO A 63 -1.58 -4.17 3.59
C PRO A 63 -1.77 -5.57 2.98
N TRP A 64 -1.87 -5.64 1.66
CA TRP A 64 -1.73 -6.90 0.92
C TRP A 64 -0.31 -7.45 1.05
N LEU A 65 0.68 -6.55 1.12
CA LEU A 65 2.09 -6.87 1.31
C LEU A 65 2.69 -5.92 2.34
N ASP A 66 3.50 -6.46 3.25
CA ASP A 66 4.22 -5.72 4.28
C ASP A 66 5.67 -6.19 4.29
N VAL A 67 6.58 -5.34 3.79
CA VAL A 67 7.96 -5.72 3.50
C VAL A 67 8.94 -4.62 3.86
N ALA A 68 10.23 -4.98 3.94
CA ALA A 68 11.29 -4.07 4.36
C ALA A 68 11.40 -2.81 3.48
N ASP A 69 11.30 -2.96 2.16
CA ASP A 69 11.60 -1.90 1.19
C ASP A 69 10.97 -2.17 -0.19
N LEU A 70 11.23 -1.24 -1.13
CA LEU A 70 10.73 -1.32 -2.51
C LEU A 70 11.33 -2.48 -3.31
N GLU A 71 12.57 -2.90 -3.00
CA GLU A 71 13.19 -4.06 -3.67
C GLU A 71 12.40 -5.34 -3.37
N ALA A 72 12.01 -5.52 -2.11
CA ALA A 72 11.17 -6.63 -1.70
C ALA A 72 9.79 -6.60 -2.38
N VAL A 73 9.18 -5.42 -2.55
CA VAL A 73 7.93 -5.29 -3.33
C VAL A 73 8.13 -5.75 -4.76
N ALA A 74 9.16 -5.25 -5.45
CA ALA A 74 9.44 -5.58 -6.84
C ALA A 74 9.65 -7.09 -7.01
N ARG A 75 10.39 -7.73 -6.09
CA ARG A 75 10.61 -9.18 -6.10
C ARG A 75 9.30 -9.96 -6.05
N VAL A 76 8.36 -9.56 -5.19
CA VAL A 76 7.05 -10.22 -5.09
C VAL A 76 6.23 -9.98 -6.35
N VAL A 77 6.08 -8.72 -6.78
CA VAL A 77 5.23 -8.37 -7.95
C VAL A 77 5.74 -9.02 -9.24
N LEU A 78 7.06 -9.06 -9.47
CA LEU A 78 7.65 -9.66 -10.67
C LEU A 78 7.68 -11.20 -10.64
N SER A 79 7.46 -11.80 -9.46
CA SER A 79 7.37 -13.26 -9.32
C SER A 79 5.94 -13.80 -9.47
N GLN A 80 4.95 -12.91 -9.49
CA GLN A 80 3.53 -13.24 -9.62
C GLN A 80 3.09 -12.94 -11.06
N ASP A 81 2.40 -13.87 -11.70
CA ASP A 81 1.67 -13.56 -12.94
C ASP A 81 0.46 -12.68 -12.54
N PHE A 82 0.54 -11.38 -12.85
CA PHE A 82 -0.47 -10.37 -12.55
C PHE A 82 -1.51 -10.21 -13.67
#